data_AF-A0A8H9C8L1-F1
#
_entry.id   AF-A0A8H9C8L1-F1
#
_cell.length_a   1.000
_cell.length_b   1.000
_cell.length_c   1.000
_cell.angle_alpha   90.00
_cell.angle_beta   90.00
_cell.angle_gamma   90.00
#
_symmetry.space_group_name_H-M   'P 1'
#
loop_
_entity.id
_entity.type
_entity.pdbx_description
1 polymer ?
#
loop_
_entity_poly.entity_id
_entity_poly.type
_entity_poly.pdbx_seq_one_letter_code
_entity_poly.pdbx_strand_id
1 'polypeptide(L)'
;MIDAALIDLTHHLSRQPPAIVSPSLALRGAVTARASERLVRDAERWNADWARDAETQVDALRARLETEPVATRELHQLDRLIDLLAEQTDAQAATFRNLEKRTRRFLKRVKAVAPNDAVRLAAERDRLFAAYARSCLIRFELVLALRALRASHDPAARSGPVFTNSAVLEDYLRAPAA
;
A
#
# COMPACT_ATOMS: atom_id res chain seq x y z
N MET A 1 12.09 25.18 2.24
CA MET A 1 10.82 25.15 3.03
C MET A 1 10.07 23.80 2.87
N ILE A 2 10.61 22.73 3.48
CA ILE A 2 10.17 21.33 3.28
C ILE A 2 8.80 21.01 3.90
N ASP A 3 8.35 21.77 4.90
CA ASP A 3 7.05 21.58 5.57
C ASP A 3 5.85 21.54 4.60
N ALA A 4 5.78 22.45 3.63
CA ALA A 4 4.69 22.44 2.65
C ALA A 4 4.75 21.22 1.73
N ALA A 5 5.95 20.75 1.38
CA ALA A 5 6.14 19.53 0.58
C ALA A 5 5.69 18.29 1.36
N LEU A 6 6.04 18.21 2.64
CA LEU A 6 5.66 17.10 3.51
C LEU A 6 4.14 17.08 3.78
N ILE A 7 3.51 18.25 3.89
CA ILE A 7 2.04 18.35 4.01
C ILE A 7 1.36 17.88 2.72
N ASP A 8 1.84 18.33 1.56
CA ASP A 8 1.27 17.95 0.26
C ASP A 8 1.47 16.45 0.00
N LEU A 9 2.67 15.94 0.31
CA LEU A 9 2.98 14.52 0.32
C LEU A 9 2.02 13.77 1.26
N THR A 10 1.85 14.20 2.51
CA THR A 10 0.90 13.57 3.44
C THR A 10 -0.54 13.57 2.90
N HIS A 11 -0.97 14.66 2.25
CA HIS A 11 -2.29 14.73 1.63
C HIS A 11 -2.46 13.72 0.50
N HIS A 12 -1.50 13.67 -0.43
CA HIS A 12 -1.51 12.72 -1.54
C HIS A 12 -1.35 11.26 -1.09
N LEU A 13 -0.61 11.02 -0.01
CA LEU A 13 -0.29 9.69 0.50
C LEU A 13 -1.33 9.12 1.49
N SER A 14 -2.11 9.98 2.15
CA SER A 14 -3.23 9.57 3.01
C SER A 14 -4.46 9.08 2.22
N ARG A 15 -4.43 9.19 0.88
CA ARG A 15 -5.50 8.71 -0.01
C ARG A 15 -5.77 7.22 0.23
N GLN A 16 -7.00 6.93 0.64
CA GLN A 16 -7.47 5.56 0.83
C GLN A 16 -7.90 4.96 -0.51
N PRO A 17 -7.66 3.65 -0.75
CA PRO A 17 -8.19 3.00 -1.93
C PRO A 17 -9.74 2.99 -1.85
N PRO A 18 -10.44 2.94 -3.00
CA PRO A 18 -11.89 2.85 -3.02
C PRO A 18 -12.36 1.64 -2.21
N ALA A 19 -13.22 1.88 -1.21
CA ALA A 19 -13.64 0.86 -0.25
C ALA A 19 -14.22 -0.39 -0.95
N ILE A 20 -13.70 -1.58 -0.61
CA ILE A 20 -14.38 -2.82 -0.96
C ILE A 20 -15.64 -2.90 -0.10
N VAL A 21 -16.78 -2.60 -0.69
CA VAL A 21 -18.03 -3.10 -0.17
C VAL A 21 -17.99 -4.61 -0.36
N SER A 22 -17.84 -5.36 0.74
CA SER A 22 -17.97 -6.83 0.71
C SER A 22 -19.25 -7.13 -0.06
N PRO A 23 -19.21 -7.94 -1.13
CA PRO A 23 -20.43 -8.33 -1.79
C PRO A 23 -21.26 -9.16 -0.81
N SER A 24 -22.15 -8.52 -0.06
CA SER A 24 -23.34 -9.15 0.50
C SER A 24 -24.35 -9.48 -0.62
N LEU A 25 -23.86 -9.65 -1.84
CA LEU A 25 -24.58 -9.85 -3.08
C LEU A 25 -24.94 -11.33 -3.24
N ALA A 26 -25.57 -11.90 -2.23
CA ALA A 26 -26.47 -13.01 -2.45
C ALA A 26 -27.78 -12.41 -3.00
N LEU A 27 -28.01 -12.51 -4.33
CA LEU A 27 -29.33 -12.66 -4.99
C LEU A 27 -29.47 -12.07 -6.41
N ARG A 28 -28.53 -11.29 -6.97
CA ARG A 28 -28.70 -10.72 -8.33
C ARG A 28 -27.49 -10.90 -9.25
N GLY A 29 -27.21 -12.14 -9.63
CA GLY A 29 -25.98 -12.60 -10.29
C GLY A 29 -25.56 -11.97 -11.64
N ALA A 30 -26.25 -11.00 -12.22
CA ALA A 30 -25.84 -10.34 -13.48
C ALA A 30 -25.46 -8.86 -13.29
N VAL A 31 -26.18 -8.14 -12.44
CA VAL A 31 -25.87 -6.74 -12.07
C VAL A 31 -24.61 -6.69 -11.21
N THR A 32 -24.36 -7.74 -10.42
CA THR A 32 -23.23 -7.87 -9.51
C THR A 32 -21.91 -8.09 -10.24
N ALA A 33 -21.90 -8.82 -11.36
CA ALA A 33 -20.69 -9.11 -12.13
C ALA A 33 -20.15 -7.86 -12.86
N ARG A 34 -21.03 -7.09 -13.52
CA ARG A 34 -20.64 -5.81 -14.16
C ARG A 34 -20.22 -4.76 -13.13
N ALA A 35 -20.87 -4.72 -11.97
CA ALA A 35 -20.48 -3.84 -10.88
C ALA A 35 -19.11 -4.24 -10.29
N SER A 36 -18.85 -5.53 -10.11
CA SER A 36 -17.56 -6.08 -9.68
C SER A 36 -16.45 -5.78 -10.69
N GLU A 37 -16.71 -5.96 -11.99
CA GLU A 37 -15.75 -5.63 -13.05
C GLU A 37 -15.42 -4.14 -13.09
N ARG A 38 -16.41 -3.26 -12.93
CA ARG A 38 -16.18 -1.83 -12.82
C ARG A 38 -15.35 -1.48 -11.58
N LEU A 39 -15.66 -2.06 -10.42
CA LEU A 39 -14.88 -1.85 -9.20
C LEU A 39 -13.42 -2.28 -9.35
N VAL A 40 -13.17 -3.43 -10.00
CA VAL A 40 -11.81 -3.88 -10.30
C VAL A 40 -11.09 -2.90 -11.22
N ARG A 41 -11.71 -2.48 -12.33
CA ARG A 41 -11.10 -1.53 -13.27
C ARG A 41 -10.85 -0.17 -12.62
N ASP A 42 -11.75 0.30 -11.77
CA ASP A 42 -11.61 1.56 -11.05
C ASP A 42 -10.47 1.45 -10.01
N ALA A 43 -10.34 0.31 -9.32
CA ALA A 43 -9.21 0.03 -8.43
C ALA A 43 -7.87 -0.09 -9.17
N GLU A 44 -7.84 -0.72 -10.35
CA GLU A 44 -6.65 -0.81 -11.19
C GLU A 44 -6.19 0.55 -11.70
N ARG A 45 -7.12 1.39 -12.18
CA ARG A 45 -6.82 2.78 -12.56
C ARG A 45 -6.32 3.59 -11.38
N TRP A 46 -7.01 3.51 -10.24
CA TRP A 46 -6.62 4.18 -9.01
C TRP A 46 -5.19 3.80 -8.60
N ASN A 47 -4.83 2.51 -8.69
CA ASN A 47 -3.47 2.06 -8.41
C ASN A 47 -2.44 2.63 -9.38
N ALA A 48 -2.76 2.68 -10.68
CA ALA A 48 -1.84 3.23 -11.68
C ALA A 48 -1.61 4.72 -11.47
N ASP A 49 -2.67 5.48 -11.20
CA ASP A 49 -2.58 6.91 -10.94
C ASP A 49 -1.83 7.20 -9.65
N TRP A 50 -2.11 6.43 -8.59
CA TRP A 50 -1.44 6.63 -7.32
C TRP A 50 0.03 6.19 -7.32
N ALA A 51 0.40 5.14 -8.06
CA ALA A 51 1.80 4.78 -8.25
C ALA A 51 2.57 5.92 -8.93
N ARG A 52 1.98 6.53 -9.96
CA ARG A 52 2.56 7.69 -10.66
C ARG A 52 2.67 8.92 -9.75
N ASP A 53 1.63 9.21 -8.98
CA ASP A 53 1.63 10.31 -8.02
C ASP A 53 2.70 10.09 -6.95
N ALA A 54 2.81 8.88 -6.39
CA ALA A 54 3.79 8.55 -5.36
C ALA A 54 5.23 8.71 -5.88
N GLU A 55 5.53 8.22 -7.08
CA GLU A 55 6.83 8.40 -7.73
C GLU A 55 7.16 9.88 -7.95
N THR A 56 6.23 10.63 -8.53
CA THR A 56 6.38 12.07 -8.78
C THR A 56 6.67 12.85 -7.50
N GLN A 57 5.99 12.48 -6.41
CA GLN A 57 6.14 13.16 -5.12
C GLN A 57 7.47 12.80 -4.42
N VAL A 58 7.93 11.55 -4.54
CA VAL A 58 9.26 11.15 -4.06
C VAL A 58 10.36 11.88 -4.83
N ASP A 59 10.24 11.98 -6.16
CA ASP A 59 11.21 12.68 -6.99
C ASP A 59 11.23 14.19 -6.70
N ALA A 60 10.05 14.80 -6.53
CA ALA A 60 9.95 16.20 -6.12
C ALA A 60 10.56 16.44 -4.74
N LEU A 61 10.34 15.54 -3.78
CA LEU A 61 10.98 15.64 -2.46
C LEU A 61 12.50 15.47 -2.57
N ARG A 62 12.99 14.49 -3.35
CA ARG A 62 14.42 14.26 -3.59
C ARG A 62 15.09 15.51 -4.16
N ALA A 63 14.56 16.06 -5.26
CA ALA A 63 15.11 17.26 -5.89
C ALA A 63 15.21 18.43 -4.91
N ARG A 64 14.22 18.58 -4.01
CA ARG A 64 14.23 19.65 -3.00
C ARG A 64 15.29 19.42 -1.92
N LEU A 65 15.42 18.19 -1.41
CA LEU A 65 16.43 17.84 -0.41
C LEU A 65 17.87 17.91 -0.97
N GLU A 66 18.04 17.76 -2.29
CA GLU A 66 19.35 17.92 -2.96
C GLU A 66 19.75 19.41 -3.14
N THR A 67 18.77 20.32 -3.24
CA THR A 67 19.03 21.75 -3.50
C THR A 67 19.26 22.60 -2.25
N GLU A 68 18.72 22.21 -1.10
CA GLU A 68 18.79 22.98 0.15
C GLU A 68 19.52 22.14 1.22
N PRO A 69 20.40 22.74 2.06
CA PRO A 69 20.94 22.03 3.21
C PRO A 69 19.79 21.61 4.14
N VAL A 70 19.66 20.30 4.35
CA VAL A 70 18.54 19.71 5.10
C VAL A 70 18.79 19.82 6.59
N ALA A 71 17.87 20.44 7.32
CA ALA A 71 17.94 20.54 8.77
C ALA A 71 17.56 19.21 9.44
N THR A 72 18.15 18.90 10.60
CA THR A 72 17.79 17.72 11.41
C THR A 72 16.29 17.63 11.72
N ARG A 73 15.62 18.78 11.89
CA ARG A 73 14.17 18.85 12.10
C ARG A 73 13.38 18.30 10.91
N GLU A 74 13.82 18.59 9.69
CA GLU A 74 13.14 18.16 8.46
C GLU A 74 13.31 16.65 8.25
N LEU A 75 14.49 16.12 8.57
CA LEU A 75 14.74 14.68 8.62
C LEU A 75 13.86 13.97 9.66
N HIS A 76 13.66 14.56 10.84
CA HIS A 76 12.73 14.01 11.84
C HIS A 76 11.26 14.05 11.40
N GLN A 77 10.86 15.04 10.60
CA GLN A 77 9.51 15.07 10.04
C GLN A 77 9.32 14.00 8.97
N LEU A 78 10.35 13.75 8.15
CA LEU A 78 10.37 12.64 7.22
C LEU A 78 10.28 11.29 7.94
N ASP A 79 11.01 11.10 9.06
CA ASP A 79 10.91 9.90 9.90
C ASP A 79 9.46 9.66 10.38
N ARG A 80 8.80 10.70 10.92
CA ARG A 80 7.40 10.60 11.36
C ARG A 80 6.43 10.25 10.23
N LEU A 81 6.68 10.78 9.03
CA LEU A 81 5.87 10.47 7.86
C LEU A 81 6.06 9.01 7.44
N ILE A 82 7.30 8.52 7.42
CA ILE A 82 7.63 7.12 7.13
C ILE A 82 6.90 6.19 8.11
N ASP A 83 6.94 6.50 9.41
CA ASP A 83 6.29 5.69 10.44
C ASP A 83 4.77 5.66 10.26
N LEU A 84 4.14 6.81 10.05
CA LEU A 84 2.70 6.91 9.83
C LEU A 84 2.25 6.12 8.58
N LEU A 85 3.02 6.17 7.50
CA LEU A 85 2.71 5.42 6.28
C LEU A 85 2.93 3.92 6.47
N ALA A 86 3.96 3.52 7.20
CA ALA A 86 4.23 2.12 7.52
C ALA A 86 3.08 1.53 8.36
N GLU A 87 2.65 2.23 9.42
CA GLU A 87 1.53 1.81 10.27
C GLU A 87 0.22 1.66 9.48
N GLN A 88 -0.09 2.63 8.60
CA GLN A 88 -1.27 2.55 7.74
C GLN A 88 -1.20 1.38 6.76
N THR A 89 -0.02 1.11 6.21
CA THR A 89 0.20 0.00 5.27
C THR A 89 -0.02 -1.34 5.97
N ASP A 90 0.52 -1.51 7.16
CA ASP A 90 0.36 -2.72 7.96
C ASP A 90 -1.10 -2.95 8.39
N ALA A 91 -1.79 -1.89 8.81
CA ALA A 91 -3.21 -1.96 9.19
C ALA A 91 -4.11 -2.37 8.00
N GLN A 92 -3.83 -1.84 6.81
CA GLN A 92 -4.55 -2.22 5.59
C GLN A 92 -4.22 -3.64 5.14
N ALA A 93 -2.95 -4.05 5.19
CA ALA A 93 -2.53 -5.42 4.87
C ALA A 93 -3.19 -6.44 5.82
N ALA A 94 -3.31 -6.11 7.12
CA ALA A 94 -4.03 -6.93 8.09
C ALA A 94 -5.53 -7.02 7.78
N THR A 95 -6.17 -5.89 7.47
CA THR A 95 -7.59 -5.82 7.07
C THR A 95 -7.84 -6.67 5.82
N PHE A 96 -6.96 -6.58 4.83
CA PHE A 96 -7.02 -7.36 3.60
C PHE A 96 -6.91 -8.86 3.85
N ARG A 97 -5.93 -9.31 4.63
CA ARG A 97 -5.77 -10.73 5.00
C ARG A 97 -7.02 -11.29 5.68
N ASN A 98 -7.71 -10.48 6.48
CA ASN A 98 -8.96 -10.88 7.13
C ASN A 98 -10.12 -10.98 6.14
N LEU A 99 -10.22 -10.03 5.22
CA LEU A 99 -11.22 -10.06 4.15
C LEU A 99 -11.03 -11.27 3.24
N GLU A 100 -9.80 -11.57 2.84
CA GLU A 100 -9.45 -12.73 2.02
C GLU A 100 -9.91 -14.05 2.66
N LYS A 101 -9.60 -14.23 3.95
CA LYS A 101 -10.03 -15.39 4.73
C LYS A 101 -11.56 -15.51 4.76
N ARG A 102 -12.27 -14.41 4.98
CA ARG A 102 -13.75 -14.38 5.07
C ARG A 102 -14.38 -14.72 3.72
N THR A 103 -13.92 -14.13 2.64
CA THR A 103 -14.44 -14.36 1.28
C THR A 103 -14.17 -15.79 0.82
N ARG A 104 -13.00 -16.36 1.15
CA ARG A 104 -12.71 -17.77 0.87
C ARG A 104 -13.66 -18.73 1.60
N ARG A 105 -14.01 -18.46 2.86
CA ARG A 105 -15.01 -19.26 3.61
C ARG A 105 -16.41 -19.12 2.99
N PHE A 106 -16.78 -17.93 2.55
CA PHE A 106 -18.04 -17.70 1.84
C PHE A 106 -18.12 -18.52 0.55
N LEU A 107 -17.10 -18.46 -0.31
CA LEU A 107 -17.06 -19.22 -1.56
C LEU A 107 -17.14 -20.74 -1.35
N LYS A 108 -16.52 -21.27 -0.29
CA LYS A 108 -16.66 -22.68 0.07
C LYS A 108 -18.13 -23.07 0.34
N ARG A 109 -18.90 -22.19 1.02
CA ARG A 109 -20.33 -22.41 1.26
C ARG A 109 -21.15 -22.31 -0.02
N VAL A 110 -20.87 -21.33 -0.86
CA VAL A 110 -21.55 -21.17 -2.17
C VAL A 110 -21.30 -22.38 -3.06
N LYS A 111 -20.08 -22.93 -3.09
CA LYS A 111 -19.73 -24.10 -3.91
C LYS A 111 -20.61 -25.33 -3.61
N ALA A 112 -21.09 -25.47 -2.39
CA ALA A 112 -21.96 -26.58 -1.99
C ALA A 112 -23.38 -26.49 -2.57
N VAL A 113 -23.84 -25.28 -2.91
CA VAL A 113 -25.23 -25.02 -3.37
C VAL A 113 -25.27 -24.61 -4.84
N ALA A 114 -24.28 -23.84 -5.30
CA ALA A 114 -24.19 -23.27 -6.64
C ALA A 114 -22.72 -23.30 -7.14
N PRO A 115 -22.23 -24.44 -7.63
CA PRO A 115 -20.81 -24.61 -7.99
C PRO A 115 -20.36 -23.71 -9.15
N ASN A 116 -21.19 -23.51 -10.17
CA ASN A 116 -20.86 -22.65 -11.30
C ASN A 116 -20.74 -21.17 -10.89
N ASP A 117 -21.63 -20.70 -10.00
CA ASP A 117 -21.53 -19.35 -9.44
C ASP A 117 -20.30 -19.18 -8.54
N ALA A 118 -19.92 -20.22 -7.78
CA ALA A 118 -18.72 -20.19 -6.96
C ALA A 118 -17.44 -20.03 -7.80
N VAL A 119 -17.35 -20.66 -8.97
CA VAL A 119 -16.22 -20.50 -9.90
C VAL A 119 -16.14 -19.08 -10.42
N ARG A 120 -17.27 -18.51 -10.86
CA ARG A 120 -17.32 -17.13 -11.37
C ARG A 120 -16.95 -16.11 -10.29
N LEU A 121 -17.54 -16.23 -9.10
CA LEU A 121 -17.25 -15.34 -7.97
C LEU A 121 -15.80 -15.47 -7.47
N ALA A 122 -15.17 -16.66 -7.61
CA ALA A 122 -13.76 -16.83 -7.28
C ALA A 122 -12.85 -16.03 -8.22
N ALA A 123 -13.13 -16.02 -9.52
CA ALA A 123 -12.35 -15.26 -10.50
C ALA A 123 -12.47 -13.74 -10.28
N GLU A 124 -13.67 -13.24 -9.99
CA GLU A 124 -13.89 -11.83 -9.65
C GLU A 124 -13.16 -11.43 -8.37
N ARG A 125 -13.24 -12.28 -7.33
CA ARG A 125 -12.48 -12.10 -6.09
C ARG A 125 -10.98 -12.03 -6.36
N ASP A 126 -10.43 -12.95 -7.15
CA ASP A 126 -8.98 -12.98 -7.39
C ASP A 126 -8.49 -11.71 -8.07
N ARG A 127 -9.25 -11.18 -9.03
CA ARG A 127 -8.94 -9.90 -9.65
C ARG A 127 -8.99 -8.73 -8.66
N LEU A 128 -10.04 -8.66 -7.84
CA LEU A 128 -10.15 -7.63 -6.81
C LEU A 128 -9.02 -7.70 -5.78
N PHE A 129 -8.64 -8.91 -5.38
CA PHE A 129 -7.55 -9.14 -4.44
C PHE A 129 -6.17 -8.88 -5.04
N ALA A 130 -5.97 -9.15 -6.33
CA ALA A 130 -4.76 -8.75 -7.03
C ALA A 130 -4.63 -7.22 -7.08
N ALA A 131 -5.71 -6.49 -7.38
CA ALA A 131 -5.71 -5.03 -7.36
C ALA A 131 -5.36 -4.49 -5.96
N TYR A 132 -5.92 -5.07 -4.90
CA TYR A 132 -5.62 -4.65 -3.52
C TYR A 132 -4.21 -5.01 -3.06
N ALA A 133 -3.70 -6.18 -3.44
CA ALA A 133 -2.32 -6.55 -3.21
C ALA A 133 -1.38 -5.55 -3.89
N ARG A 134 -1.72 -5.10 -5.11
CA ARG A 134 -0.99 -4.04 -5.80
C ARG A 134 -1.04 -2.72 -5.04
N SER A 135 -2.18 -2.33 -4.47
CA SER A 135 -2.27 -1.12 -3.64
C SER A 135 -1.34 -1.20 -2.43
N CYS A 136 -1.30 -2.35 -1.73
CA CYS A 136 -0.40 -2.54 -0.59
C CYS A 136 1.06 -2.48 -1.02
N LEU A 137 1.41 -3.09 -2.15
CA LEU A 137 2.76 -3.08 -2.70
C LEU A 137 3.23 -1.66 -3.03
N ILE A 138 2.39 -0.83 -3.64
CA ILE A 138 2.72 0.58 -3.93
C ILE A 138 3.06 1.34 -2.64
N ARG A 139 2.31 1.13 -1.53
CA ARG A 139 2.66 1.75 -0.23
C ARG A 139 4.00 1.26 0.30
N PHE A 140 4.24 -0.05 0.23
CA PHE A 140 5.52 -0.61 0.66
C PHE A 140 6.69 -0.03 -0.15
N GLU A 141 6.56 0.04 -1.47
CA GLU A 141 7.56 0.63 -2.38
C GLU A 141 7.83 2.10 -2.01
N LEU A 142 6.79 2.87 -1.75
CA LEU A 142 6.89 4.27 -1.33
C LEU A 142 7.59 4.43 0.04
N VAL A 143 7.18 3.66 1.05
CA VAL A 143 7.82 3.69 2.38
C VAL A 143 9.32 3.35 2.26
N LEU A 144 9.68 2.38 1.40
CA LEU A 144 11.06 2.05 1.11
C LEU A 144 11.80 3.20 0.41
N ALA A 145 11.17 3.85 -0.56
CA ALA A 145 11.77 4.99 -1.27
C ALA A 145 12.04 6.18 -0.33
N LEU A 146 11.10 6.48 0.57
CA LEU A 146 11.27 7.54 1.58
C LEU A 146 12.39 7.22 2.58
N ARG A 147 12.53 5.95 2.99
CA ARG A 147 13.67 5.53 3.83
C ARG A 147 15.00 5.62 3.11
N ALA A 148 15.06 5.22 1.84
CA ALA A 148 16.25 5.37 1.03
C ALA A 148 16.66 6.84 0.91
N LEU A 149 15.68 7.73 0.71
CA LEU A 149 15.90 9.18 0.70
C LEU A 149 16.35 9.70 2.07
N ARG A 150 15.77 9.23 3.17
CA ARG A 150 16.20 9.59 4.52
C ARG A 150 17.65 9.18 4.80
N ALA A 151 18.04 7.98 4.36
CA ALA A 151 19.38 7.44 4.53
C ALA A 151 20.44 8.18 3.69
N SER A 152 20.08 8.76 2.54
CA SER A 152 21.04 9.54 1.74
C SER A 152 21.48 10.84 2.42
N HIS A 153 20.66 11.40 3.30
CA HIS A 153 20.95 12.67 3.98
C HIS A 153 21.51 12.51 5.40
N ASP A 154 21.33 11.35 6.03
CA ASP A 154 22.02 11.00 7.26
C ASP A 154 22.13 9.46 7.33
N PRO A 155 23.26 8.91 6.82
CA PRO A 155 23.49 7.47 6.75
C PRO A 155 23.68 6.80 8.12
N ALA A 156 24.03 7.59 9.14
CA ALA A 156 24.19 7.13 10.51
C ALA A 156 22.82 6.96 11.21
N ALA A 157 21.83 7.76 10.82
CA ALA A 157 20.44 7.42 11.09
C ALA A 157 20.10 6.15 10.33
N ARG A 158 20.16 5.06 11.08
CA ARG A 158 19.44 3.83 10.81
C ARG A 158 17.96 4.18 10.69
N SER A 159 17.54 4.64 9.52
CA SER A 159 16.14 4.78 9.15
C SER A 159 15.61 3.35 9.07
N GLY A 160 15.18 2.87 10.24
CA GLY A 160 14.93 1.47 10.52
C GLY A 160 13.92 0.88 9.54
N PRO A 161 13.97 -0.41 9.22
CA PRO A 161 13.68 -0.81 7.84
C PRO A 161 12.27 -1.42 7.70
N VAL A 162 11.80 -1.65 6.46
CA VAL A 162 10.70 -2.60 6.17
C VAL A 162 11.30 -3.78 5.44
N PHE A 163 11.03 -4.96 5.98
CA PHE A 163 11.59 -6.21 5.51
C PHE A 163 10.49 -7.16 5.06
N THR A 164 10.63 -7.68 3.84
CA THR A 164 9.73 -8.69 3.27
C THR A 164 10.22 -10.13 3.50
N ASN A 165 11.46 -10.31 3.98
CA ASN A 165 12.11 -11.59 4.30
C ASN A 165 12.95 -11.45 5.60
N SER A 166 12.83 -12.43 6.52
CA SER A 166 13.38 -12.35 7.89
C SER A 166 14.88 -12.59 8.03
N ALA A 167 15.52 -13.37 7.16
CA ALA A 167 16.96 -13.64 7.28
C ALA A 167 17.81 -12.40 6.91
N VAL A 168 17.31 -11.60 5.96
CA VAL A 168 17.97 -10.41 5.43
C VAL A 168 17.93 -9.24 6.41
N LEU A 169 16.92 -9.20 7.28
CA LEU A 169 16.84 -8.31 8.42
C LEU A 169 17.90 -8.63 9.49
N GLU A 170 18.13 -9.91 9.78
CA GLU A 170 19.09 -10.32 10.81
C GLU A 170 20.53 -9.97 10.46
N ASP A 171 20.94 -10.10 9.20
CA ASP A 171 22.28 -9.70 8.75
C ASP A 171 22.46 -8.18 8.78
N TYR A 172 21.43 -7.43 8.41
CA TYR A 172 21.45 -5.96 8.42
C TYR A 172 21.62 -5.37 9.83
N LEU A 173 21.10 -6.03 10.87
CA LEU A 173 21.20 -5.56 12.27
C LEU A 173 22.52 -5.90 12.97
N ARG A 174 23.28 -6.90 12.48
CA ARG A 174 24.50 -7.36 13.14
C ARG A 174 25.77 -6.64 12.66
N ALA A 175 25.69 -5.84 11.60
CA ALA A 175 26.77 -4.95 11.22
C ALA A 175 26.96 -3.85 12.30
N PRO A 176 28.21 -3.56 12.74
CA PRO A 176 28.46 -2.57 13.77
C PRO A 176 27.94 -1.18 13.36
N ALA A 177 27.28 -0.49 14.31
CA ALA A 177 26.99 0.94 14.18
C ALA A 177 28.31 1.71 14.29
N ALA A 178 28.54 2.69 13.41
CA ALA A 178 29.57 3.69 13.63
C ALA A 178 29.05 4.78 14.58
#